data_AF-A0A7S3P9J6-F1
#
_entry.id   AF-A0A7S3P9J6-F1
#
_cell.length_a   1.000
_cell.length_b   1.000
_cell.length_c   1.000
_cell.angle_alpha   90.00
_cell.angle_beta   90.00
_cell.angle_gamma   90.00
#
_symmetry.space_group_name_H-M   'P 1'
#
loop_
_entity.id
_entity.type
_entity.pdbx_description
1 polymer ?
#
loop_
_entity_poly.entity_id
_entity_poly.type
_entity_poly.pdbx_seq_one_letter_code
_entity_poly.pdbx_strand_id
1 'polypeptide(L)'
;MNERMKVSSRRFFLIAFLQCALLGVFVSYMNTSLSTTIMNARTLSLQQADPHLTAADVNNLIKKVDLVHPKPKNYDPPKLAWLLSFPNSGASYTLNLISRLSHTYVATNYGDDNKKDLRASFPVYQDQSEVGPFWLNLTLYPNYTYPKEFVIVSTQCGARCESCGPSQYAETTYSFRRACQCGTRRTVQNGTTAYSEVLYPTTRLEKAIHLIRDPFDNVVARFLADTRSGPGGIVFNKTKESFRDYCRGLNKKIVDEENKSVLVDKTWSNLSKDIPCRADFFRWIEWHSQAFHLTNDMQLEVLVLDHESYRTQNFNATCNRLLEFLGLIRHDDPEPFVDDETIHHLYFTPDERKRMGIVIKQMASNVAW
;
A
#
# COMPACT_ATOMS: atom_id res chain seq x y z
N MET A 1 45.75 56.10 14.39
CA MET A 1 45.64 54.75 13.81
C MET A 1 44.18 54.25 13.78
N ASN A 2 43.18 55.11 13.50
CA ASN A 2 41.76 54.74 13.67
C ASN A 2 40.79 55.22 12.55
N GLU A 3 41.31 55.63 11.38
CA GLU A 3 40.45 56.00 10.23
C GLU A 3 40.54 55.05 9.04
N ARG A 4 41.58 54.21 8.93
CA ARG A 4 41.72 53.25 7.81
C ARG A 4 40.82 52.02 7.90
N MET A 5 40.16 51.74 9.03
CA MET A 5 39.27 50.56 9.17
C MET A 5 37.81 50.81 8.73
N LYS A 6 37.34 52.07 8.67
CA LYS A 6 35.93 52.35 8.31
C LYS A 6 35.62 52.22 6.81
N VAL A 7 36.63 52.34 5.94
CA VAL A 7 36.42 52.28 4.48
C VAL A 7 36.31 50.83 3.97
N SER A 8 36.89 49.86 4.68
CA SER A 8 36.87 48.44 4.29
C SER A 8 35.49 47.80 4.49
N SER A 9 34.81 48.13 5.60
CA SER A 9 33.50 47.56 5.96
C SER A 9 32.39 47.91 4.95
N ARG A 10 32.34 49.15 4.43
CA ARG A 10 31.27 49.56 3.51
C ARG A 10 31.35 48.89 2.13
N ARG A 11 32.56 48.57 1.65
CA ARG A 11 32.74 47.84 0.39
C ARG A 11 32.33 46.37 0.51
N PHE A 12 32.57 45.76 1.66
CA PHE A 12 32.18 44.37 1.93
C PHE A 12 30.65 44.21 1.96
N PHE A 13 29.93 45.12 2.63
CA PHE A 13 28.47 45.06 2.68
C PHE A 13 27.82 45.27 1.30
N LEU A 14 28.36 46.16 0.47
CA LEU A 14 27.80 46.41 -0.86
C LEU A 14 27.95 45.18 -1.80
N ILE A 15 29.09 44.49 -1.74
CA ILE A 15 29.35 43.29 -2.55
C ILE A 15 28.46 42.13 -2.09
N ALA A 16 28.32 41.92 -0.77
CA ALA A 16 27.44 40.88 -0.23
C ALA A 16 25.97 41.10 -0.60
N PHE A 17 25.50 42.36 -0.59
CA PHE A 17 24.13 42.70 -0.95
C PHE A 17 23.85 42.50 -2.45
N LEU A 18 24.80 42.86 -3.32
CA LEU A 18 24.72 42.63 -4.76
C LEU A 18 24.72 41.13 -5.11
N GLN A 19 25.51 40.32 -4.42
CA GLN A 19 25.52 38.86 -4.61
C GLN A 19 24.19 38.22 -4.18
N CYS A 20 23.60 38.64 -3.05
CA CYS A 20 22.30 38.14 -2.61
C CYS A 20 21.17 38.54 -3.57
N ALA A 21 21.18 39.77 -4.10
CA ALA A 21 20.18 40.23 -5.06
C ALA A 21 20.25 39.46 -6.39
N LEU A 22 21.46 39.18 -6.90
CA LEU A 22 21.65 38.39 -8.12
C LEU A 22 21.24 36.93 -7.94
N LEU A 23 21.49 36.33 -6.79
CA LEU A 23 21.00 34.99 -6.44
C LEU A 23 19.47 34.95 -6.39
N GLY A 24 18.81 35.96 -5.82
CA GLY A 24 17.36 36.05 -5.79
C GLY A 24 16.73 36.12 -7.20
N VAL A 25 17.30 36.93 -8.09
CA VAL A 25 16.82 37.05 -9.48
C VAL A 25 17.06 35.75 -10.26
N PHE A 26 18.23 35.11 -10.07
CA PHE A 26 18.56 33.86 -10.76
C PHE A 26 17.66 32.70 -10.31
N VAL A 27 17.37 32.58 -9.01
CA VAL A 27 16.43 31.58 -8.48
C VAL A 27 15.01 31.84 -8.99
N SER A 28 14.56 33.10 -9.05
CA SER A 28 13.24 33.44 -9.57
C SER A 28 13.11 33.15 -11.07
N TYR A 29 14.17 33.39 -11.86
CA TYR A 29 14.20 33.09 -13.30
C TYR A 29 14.25 31.58 -13.58
N MET A 30 15.02 30.83 -12.78
CA MET A 30 15.05 29.37 -12.88
C MET A 30 13.69 28.74 -12.53
N ASN A 31 12.99 29.25 -11.52
CA ASN A 31 11.67 28.74 -11.13
C ASN A 31 10.57 28.99 -12.18
N THR A 32 10.58 30.14 -12.86
CA THR A 32 9.61 30.44 -13.92
C THR A 32 9.94 29.65 -15.20
N SER A 33 11.21 29.56 -15.59
CA SER A 33 11.64 28.75 -16.73
C SER A 33 11.32 27.26 -16.55
N LEU A 34 11.56 26.73 -15.35
CA LEU A 34 11.26 25.33 -15.01
C LEU A 34 9.75 25.06 -15.02
N SER A 35 8.93 25.97 -14.47
CA SER A 35 7.46 25.83 -14.49
C SER A 35 6.88 25.83 -15.91
N THR A 36 7.41 26.69 -16.79
CA THR A 36 6.93 26.78 -18.19
C THR A 36 7.33 25.55 -18.99
N THR A 37 8.54 25.03 -18.76
CA THR A 37 9.04 23.80 -19.40
C THR A 37 8.25 22.57 -18.94
N ILE A 38 7.91 22.47 -17.65
CA ILE A 38 7.09 21.38 -17.09
C ILE A 38 5.68 21.38 -17.67
N MET A 39 5.05 22.56 -17.88
CA MET A 39 3.71 22.64 -18.47
C MET A 39 3.68 22.23 -19.94
N ASN A 40 4.66 22.65 -20.73
CA ASN A 40 4.74 22.29 -22.15
C ASN A 40 4.97 20.79 -22.34
N ALA A 41 5.77 20.18 -21.48
CA ALA A 41 6.13 18.78 -21.61
C ALA A 41 4.98 17.84 -21.18
N ARG A 42 4.21 18.19 -20.14
CA ARG A 42 2.97 17.47 -19.75
C ARG A 42 1.94 17.45 -20.86
N THR A 43 1.77 18.59 -21.52
CA THR A 43 0.86 18.78 -22.64
C THR A 43 1.18 17.82 -23.78
N LEU A 44 2.45 17.76 -24.20
CA LEU A 44 2.89 16.96 -25.35
C LEU A 44 2.58 15.46 -25.20
N SER A 45 2.62 14.95 -23.98
CA SER A 45 2.49 13.51 -23.75
C SER A 45 1.08 12.96 -23.69
N LEU A 46 0.13 13.77 -23.26
CA LEU A 46 -1.27 13.37 -23.26
C LEU A 46 -1.83 13.40 -24.68
N GLN A 47 -1.29 14.27 -25.55
CA GLN A 47 -1.53 14.23 -27.00
C GLN A 47 -0.88 13.02 -27.69
N GLN A 48 0.18 12.43 -27.12
CA GLN A 48 0.74 11.18 -27.64
C GLN A 48 -0.09 9.95 -27.28
N ALA A 49 -0.80 9.97 -26.15
CA ALA A 49 -1.67 8.88 -25.72
C ALA A 49 -3.03 8.88 -26.45
N ASP A 50 -3.51 10.06 -26.83
CA ASP A 50 -4.65 10.23 -27.73
C ASP A 50 -4.36 11.43 -28.65
N PRO A 51 -4.04 11.19 -29.93
CA PRO A 51 -3.68 12.25 -30.88
C PRO A 51 -4.84 13.23 -31.16
N HIS A 52 -6.06 12.91 -30.71
CA HIS A 52 -7.21 13.80 -30.81
C HIS A 52 -7.36 14.72 -29.61
N LEU A 53 -6.67 14.47 -28.48
CA LEU A 53 -6.68 15.39 -27.34
C LEU A 53 -5.82 16.61 -27.66
N THR A 54 -6.41 17.80 -27.57
CA THR A 54 -5.65 19.04 -27.64
C THR A 54 -5.01 19.37 -26.30
N ALA A 55 -4.00 20.24 -26.32
CA ALA A 55 -3.45 20.87 -25.13
C ALA A 55 -4.53 21.55 -24.25
N ALA A 56 -5.55 22.11 -24.89
CA ALA A 56 -6.68 22.73 -24.22
C ALA A 56 -7.58 21.67 -23.55
N ASP A 57 -7.82 20.53 -24.19
CA ASP A 57 -8.61 19.44 -23.63
C ASP A 57 -7.95 18.86 -22.39
N VAL A 58 -6.63 18.64 -22.44
CA VAL A 58 -5.82 18.19 -21.30
C VAL A 58 -5.89 19.18 -20.14
N ASN A 59 -5.67 20.47 -20.40
CA ASN A 59 -5.76 21.50 -19.37
C ASN A 59 -7.18 21.67 -18.84
N ASN A 60 -8.20 21.47 -19.68
CA ASN A 60 -9.60 21.48 -19.27
C ASN A 60 -9.95 20.24 -18.45
N LEU A 61 -9.36 19.07 -18.71
CA LEU A 61 -9.47 17.86 -17.90
C LEU A 61 -8.82 18.06 -16.52
N ILE A 62 -7.59 18.59 -16.47
CA ILE A 62 -6.88 18.89 -15.22
C ILE A 62 -7.66 19.93 -14.40
N LYS A 63 -8.06 21.04 -15.03
CA LYS A 63 -8.89 22.07 -14.38
C LYS A 63 -10.24 21.50 -13.95
N LYS A 64 -10.90 20.68 -14.77
CA LYS A 64 -12.14 19.99 -14.36
C LYS A 64 -11.88 19.11 -13.15
N VAL A 65 -10.77 18.41 -13.05
CA VAL A 65 -10.47 17.56 -11.89
C VAL A 65 -10.26 18.39 -10.62
N ASP A 66 -9.46 19.45 -10.68
CA ASP A 66 -9.27 20.37 -9.54
C ASP A 66 -10.59 21.09 -9.17
N LEU A 67 -11.49 21.28 -10.14
CA LEU A 67 -12.84 21.83 -9.96
C LEU A 67 -13.88 20.79 -9.52
N VAL A 68 -13.67 19.50 -9.76
CA VAL A 68 -14.62 18.42 -9.43
C VAL A 68 -14.43 17.93 -7.99
N HIS A 69 -13.23 18.08 -7.42
CA HIS A 69 -12.99 17.75 -6.01
C HIS A 69 -12.33 18.87 -5.20
N PRO A 70 -12.86 20.11 -5.20
CA PRO A 70 -12.36 21.16 -4.34
C PRO A 70 -12.59 20.74 -2.90
N LYS A 71 -11.51 20.48 -2.16
CA LYS A 71 -11.60 20.29 -0.71
C LYS A 71 -12.21 21.56 -0.10
N PRO A 72 -13.13 21.45 0.87
CA PRO A 72 -13.74 22.63 1.47
C PRO A 72 -12.66 23.52 2.10
N LYS A 73 -12.82 24.85 2.03
CA LYS A 73 -11.82 25.84 2.47
C LYS A 73 -11.45 25.74 3.97
N ASN A 74 -12.23 25.01 4.77
CA ASN A 74 -12.00 24.72 6.20
C ASN A 74 -11.96 23.20 6.46
N TYR A 75 -11.28 22.45 5.61
CA TYR A 75 -11.13 21.00 5.77
C TYR A 75 -10.09 20.69 6.85
N ASP A 76 -10.55 20.23 8.02
CA ASP A 76 -9.67 19.56 8.98
C ASP A 76 -9.33 18.17 8.40
N PRO A 77 -8.06 17.89 8.08
CA PRO A 77 -7.72 16.62 7.45
C PRO A 77 -8.02 15.44 8.38
N PRO A 78 -8.66 14.37 7.86
CA PRO A 78 -9.03 13.21 8.66
C PRO A 78 -7.77 12.52 9.19
N LYS A 79 -7.94 11.82 10.30
CA LYS A 79 -6.94 10.92 10.85
C LYS A 79 -6.79 9.68 9.96
N LEU A 80 -5.72 8.94 10.14
CA LEU A 80 -5.47 7.69 9.40
C LEU A 80 -5.94 6.49 10.22
N ALA A 81 -6.53 5.53 9.52
CA ALA A 81 -6.68 4.16 9.95
C ALA A 81 -5.93 3.26 8.97
N TRP A 82 -5.03 2.39 9.44
CA TRP A 82 -4.40 1.41 8.55
C TRP A 82 -5.33 0.23 8.29
N LEU A 83 -5.38 -0.24 7.05
CA LEU A 83 -5.79 -1.60 6.73
C LEU A 83 -4.52 -2.42 6.55
N LEU A 84 -4.12 -3.10 7.61
CA LEU A 84 -2.99 -4.02 7.63
C LEU A 84 -3.46 -5.35 7.02
N SER A 85 -2.93 -5.71 5.86
CA SER A 85 -3.23 -6.99 5.21
C SER A 85 -1.97 -7.61 4.63
N PHE A 86 -1.76 -8.90 4.91
CA PHE A 86 -0.81 -9.69 4.15
C PHE A 86 -1.26 -9.73 2.66
N PRO A 87 -0.35 -9.87 1.69
CA PRO A 87 -0.76 -9.90 0.28
C PRO A 87 -1.80 -10.99 0.01
N ASN A 88 -2.79 -10.62 -0.81
CA ASN A 88 -3.90 -11.49 -1.22
C ASN A 88 -4.82 -11.96 -0.07
N SER A 89 -4.85 -11.30 1.09
CA SER A 89 -5.79 -11.60 2.19
C SER A 89 -7.16 -10.91 2.07
N GLY A 90 -7.43 -10.17 0.99
CA GLY A 90 -8.72 -9.53 0.73
C GLY A 90 -8.77 -8.01 0.96
N ALA A 91 -7.62 -7.34 1.05
CA ALA A 91 -7.56 -5.87 1.23
C ALA A 91 -8.37 -5.11 0.18
N SER A 92 -8.21 -5.44 -1.10
CA SER A 92 -8.93 -4.77 -2.19
C SER A 92 -10.45 -4.94 -2.09
N TYR A 93 -10.91 -6.12 -1.67
CA TYR A 93 -12.34 -6.36 -1.43
C TYR A 93 -12.83 -5.48 -0.27
N THR A 94 -12.12 -5.50 0.86
CA THR A 94 -12.47 -4.73 2.06
C THR A 94 -12.53 -3.22 1.80
N LEU A 95 -11.54 -2.66 1.09
CA LEU A 95 -11.53 -1.24 0.70
C LEU A 95 -12.72 -0.88 -0.20
N ASN A 96 -13.00 -1.70 -1.22
CA ASN A 96 -14.10 -1.45 -2.13
C ASN A 96 -15.45 -1.56 -1.42
N LEU A 97 -15.60 -2.53 -0.52
CA LEU A 97 -16.79 -2.70 0.31
C LEU A 97 -17.04 -1.46 1.18
N ILE A 98 -16.02 -1.01 1.92
CA ILE A 98 -16.11 0.20 2.75
C ILE A 98 -16.48 1.40 1.89
N SER A 99 -15.75 1.64 0.79
CA SER A 99 -15.96 2.78 -0.09
C SER A 99 -17.38 2.82 -0.67
N ARG A 100 -17.91 1.66 -1.10
CA ARG A 100 -19.26 1.55 -1.64
C ARG A 100 -20.34 1.73 -0.58
N LEU A 101 -20.15 1.12 0.58
CA LEU A 101 -21.13 1.25 1.66
C LEU A 101 -21.22 2.66 2.21
N SER A 102 -20.12 3.42 2.26
CA SER A 102 -20.09 4.75 2.87
C SER A 102 -20.14 5.90 1.87
N HIS A 103 -20.06 5.63 0.56
CA HIS A 103 -19.84 6.65 -0.47
C HIS A 103 -18.67 7.58 -0.13
N THR A 104 -17.63 7.05 0.51
CA THR A 104 -16.41 7.80 0.82
C THR A 104 -15.20 7.24 0.08
N TYR A 105 -14.24 8.12 -0.21
CA TYR A 105 -12.94 7.72 -0.72
C TYR A 105 -12.12 6.96 0.32
N VAL A 106 -11.26 6.07 -0.19
CA VAL A 106 -10.27 5.31 0.57
C VAL A 106 -8.88 5.59 0.02
N ALA A 107 -7.84 5.16 0.72
CA ALA A 107 -6.46 5.44 0.35
C ALA A 107 -5.57 4.19 0.35
N THR A 108 -4.37 4.33 -0.20
CA THR A 108 -3.31 3.32 -0.23
C THR A 108 -1.95 3.95 -0.02
N ASN A 109 -1.00 3.16 0.48
CA ASN A 109 0.42 3.51 0.43
C ASN A 109 1.02 3.38 -0.98
N TYR A 110 0.39 2.64 -1.89
CA TYR A 110 1.01 2.23 -3.15
C TYR A 110 0.35 2.91 -4.35
N GLY A 111 1.03 3.91 -4.91
CA GLY A 111 0.54 4.72 -6.02
C GLY A 111 0.37 3.95 -7.33
N ASP A 112 0.89 2.73 -7.43
CA ASP A 112 0.69 1.79 -8.52
C ASP A 112 -0.59 0.95 -8.38
N ASP A 113 -1.24 0.92 -7.21
CA ASP A 113 -2.54 0.23 -7.04
C ASP A 113 -3.62 0.83 -7.94
N ASN A 114 -3.49 2.10 -8.31
CA ASN A 114 -4.45 2.81 -9.14
C ASN A 114 -4.11 2.68 -10.64
N LYS A 115 -3.84 1.47 -11.14
CA LYS A 115 -3.43 1.24 -12.56
C LYS A 115 -4.46 1.75 -13.58
N LYS A 116 -5.74 1.75 -13.20
CA LYS A 116 -6.83 2.23 -14.06
C LYS A 116 -6.90 3.76 -14.15
N ASP A 117 -6.37 4.45 -13.15
CA ASP A 117 -6.25 5.90 -13.17
C ASP A 117 -4.94 6.27 -13.83
N LEU A 118 -4.99 6.91 -14.98
CA LEU A 118 -3.78 7.32 -15.71
C LEU A 118 -3.06 8.50 -15.03
N ARG A 119 -3.62 9.05 -13.95
CA ARG A 119 -3.07 10.20 -13.24
C ARG A 119 -1.93 9.82 -12.29
N ALA A 120 -1.18 10.84 -11.90
CA ALA A 120 -0.23 10.76 -10.80
C ALA A 120 -0.97 10.51 -9.47
N SER A 121 -0.26 9.95 -8.49
CA SER A 121 -0.79 9.74 -7.15
C SER A 121 -1.22 11.07 -6.50
N PHE A 122 -2.43 11.10 -5.95
CA PHE A 122 -2.99 12.25 -5.23
C PHE A 122 -2.86 12.06 -3.72
N PRO A 123 -2.05 12.85 -3.02
CA PRO A 123 -1.82 12.65 -1.58
C PRO A 123 -3.06 12.98 -0.76
N VAL A 124 -3.23 12.26 0.35
CA VAL A 124 -4.29 12.52 1.33
C VAL A 124 -4.15 13.92 1.91
N TYR A 125 -2.92 14.32 2.22
CA TYR A 125 -2.58 15.60 2.85
C TYR A 125 -1.89 16.55 1.85
N GLN A 126 -2.48 17.72 1.62
CA GLN A 126 -2.00 18.67 0.60
C GLN A 126 -0.75 19.45 1.05
N ASP A 127 -0.63 19.70 2.35
CA ASP A 127 0.54 20.25 3.00
C ASP A 127 1.77 19.34 2.87
N GLN A 128 1.58 18.10 2.41
CA GLN A 128 2.62 17.13 2.15
C GLN A 128 2.48 16.56 0.74
N SER A 129 2.45 17.43 -0.27
CA SER A 129 2.18 17.05 -1.67
C SER A 129 3.13 15.99 -2.25
N GLU A 130 4.27 15.75 -1.60
CA GLU A 130 5.29 14.78 -1.98
C GLU A 130 5.23 13.48 -1.16
N VAL A 131 4.33 13.39 -0.19
CA VAL A 131 4.31 12.37 0.85
C VAL A 131 2.99 11.61 0.76
N GLY A 132 3.04 10.28 0.92
CA GLY A 132 1.83 9.45 0.99
C GLY A 132 1.03 9.68 2.28
N PRO A 133 -0.04 8.91 2.53
CA PRO A 133 -0.68 7.97 1.59
C PRO A 133 -1.46 8.69 0.49
N PHE A 134 -1.98 7.93 -0.48
CA PHE A 134 -2.62 8.44 -1.69
C PHE A 134 -4.07 7.99 -1.83
N TRP A 135 -4.94 8.86 -2.30
CA TRP A 135 -6.34 8.53 -2.60
C TRP A 135 -6.46 7.49 -3.72
N LEU A 136 -7.42 6.58 -3.57
CA LEU A 136 -7.78 5.57 -4.56
C LEU A 136 -9.08 5.93 -5.27
N ASN A 137 -9.19 5.54 -6.55
CA ASN A 137 -10.44 5.52 -7.33
C ASN A 137 -11.20 6.86 -7.43
N LEU A 138 -10.52 8.00 -7.26
CA LEU A 138 -11.15 9.33 -7.31
C LEU A 138 -11.95 9.55 -8.61
N THR A 139 -11.45 9.10 -9.76
CA THR A 139 -12.14 9.22 -11.06
C THR A 139 -13.27 8.23 -11.25
N LEU A 140 -13.20 7.06 -10.62
CA LEU A 140 -14.21 6.01 -10.78
C LEU A 140 -15.50 6.34 -10.01
N TYR A 141 -15.37 7.11 -8.93
CA TYR A 141 -16.48 7.47 -8.05
C TYR A 141 -16.56 8.98 -7.83
N PRO A 142 -16.96 9.77 -8.84
CA PRO A 142 -16.95 11.24 -8.75
C PRO A 142 -17.94 11.80 -7.72
N ASN A 143 -18.95 11.03 -7.34
CA ASN A 143 -19.97 11.43 -6.37
C ASN A 143 -19.62 11.06 -4.92
N TYR A 144 -18.48 10.41 -4.68
CA TYR A 144 -18.06 10.06 -3.33
C TYR A 144 -17.47 11.28 -2.62
N THR A 145 -17.51 11.24 -1.29
CA THR A 145 -17.03 12.32 -0.44
C THR A 145 -15.76 11.93 0.31
N TYR A 146 -15.06 12.90 0.85
CA TYR A 146 -13.93 12.63 1.74
C TYR A 146 -14.45 12.26 3.14
N PRO A 147 -13.90 11.22 3.79
CA PRO A 147 -14.30 10.88 5.14
C PRO A 147 -13.92 12.00 6.11
N LYS A 148 -14.77 12.23 7.13
CA LYS A 148 -14.59 13.32 8.10
C LYS A 148 -13.64 12.96 9.24
N GLU A 149 -13.73 11.72 9.73
CA GLU A 149 -13.00 11.31 10.94
C GLU A 149 -11.74 10.51 10.58
N PHE A 150 -11.92 9.34 9.94
CA PHE A 150 -10.82 8.46 9.55
C PHE A 150 -10.84 8.15 8.05
N VAL A 151 -9.69 8.27 7.40
CA VAL A 151 -9.44 7.65 6.10
C VAL A 151 -8.75 6.31 6.30
N ILE A 152 -9.34 5.25 5.76
CA ILE A 152 -8.70 3.94 5.70
C ILE A 152 -7.62 3.92 4.62
N VAL A 153 -6.43 3.45 4.98
CA VAL A 153 -5.24 3.39 4.14
C VAL A 153 -4.75 1.95 4.06
N SER A 154 -4.80 1.37 2.87
CA SER A 154 -4.24 0.05 2.62
C SER A 154 -2.71 0.05 2.68
N THR A 155 -2.16 -0.88 3.46
CA THR A 155 -0.73 -1.17 3.49
C THR A 155 -0.48 -2.65 3.70
N GLN A 156 0.53 -3.16 3.01
CA GLN A 156 1.05 -4.51 3.17
C GLN A 156 2.39 -4.51 3.94
N CYS A 157 2.86 -3.33 4.35
CA CYS A 157 4.14 -3.16 5.04
C CYS A 157 5.32 -3.84 4.30
N GLY A 158 6.28 -4.37 5.07
CA GLY A 158 7.45 -5.13 4.60
C GLY A 158 7.20 -6.65 4.60
N ALA A 159 8.26 -7.46 4.71
CA ALA A 159 8.19 -8.92 4.88
C ALA A 159 7.43 -9.73 3.81
N ARG A 160 7.08 -9.13 2.66
CA ARG A 160 6.10 -9.70 1.72
C ARG A 160 6.66 -10.29 0.43
N CYS A 161 7.99 -10.25 0.23
CA CYS A 161 8.62 -10.70 -1.00
C CYS A 161 8.42 -12.21 -1.24
N GLU A 162 7.99 -12.57 -2.44
CA GLU A 162 7.53 -13.93 -2.77
C GLU A 162 8.67 -14.86 -3.20
N SER A 163 9.66 -14.33 -3.89
CA SER A 163 10.83 -15.07 -4.40
C SER A 163 12.10 -14.81 -3.60
N CYS A 164 11.97 -14.25 -2.41
CA CYS A 164 13.08 -13.94 -1.53
C CYS A 164 13.26 -15.03 -0.45
N GLY A 165 14.49 -15.17 0.04
CA GLY A 165 14.80 -16.03 1.18
C GLY A 165 14.55 -15.37 2.55
N PRO A 166 14.75 -16.12 3.66
CA PRO A 166 14.42 -15.67 5.01
C PRO A 166 15.00 -14.32 5.43
N SER A 167 16.23 -14.02 5.00
CA SER A 167 16.91 -12.77 5.35
C SER A 167 16.21 -11.50 4.82
N GLN A 168 15.33 -11.65 3.83
CA GLN A 168 14.65 -10.53 3.16
C GLN A 168 13.18 -10.41 3.54
N TYR A 169 12.57 -11.45 4.13
CA TYR A 169 11.19 -11.39 4.61
C TYR A 169 11.07 -11.45 6.14
N ALA A 170 12.16 -11.73 6.85
CA ALA A 170 12.22 -11.55 8.28
C ALA A 170 12.49 -10.09 8.62
N GLU A 171 11.59 -9.49 9.38
CA GLU A 171 11.66 -8.08 9.75
C GLU A 171 11.77 -7.96 11.27
N THR A 172 12.47 -6.93 11.73
CA THR A 172 12.31 -6.47 13.12
C THR A 172 11.03 -5.64 13.21
N THR A 173 10.46 -5.48 14.41
CA THR A 173 9.30 -4.60 14.61
C THR A 173 9.58 -3.16 14.14
N TYR A 174 10.83 -2.68 14.30
CA TYR A 174 11.25 -1.37 13.79
C TYR A 174 11.24 -1.27 12.26
N SER A 175 11.86 -2.24 11.57
CA SER A 175 11.92 -2.23 10.11
C SER A 175 10.54 -2.49 9.49
N PHE A 176 9.74 -3.36 10.10
CA PHE A 176 8.34 -3.59 9.73
C PHE A 176 7.50 -2.31 9.86
N ARG A 177 7.59 -1.61 11.01
CA ARG A 177 6.93 -0.30 11.23
C ARG A 177 7.30 0.70 10.14
N ARG A 178 8.60 0.85 9.87
CA ARG A 178 9.09 1.76 8.84
C ARG A 178 8.52 1.40 7.47
N ALA A 179 8.44 0.11 7.14
CA ALA A 179 7.86 -0.36 5.89
C ALA A 179 6.34 -0.09 5.81
N CYS A 180 5.60 -0.12 6.93
CA CYS A 180 4.18 0.27 6.96
C CYS A 180 3.96 1.77 6.70
N GLN A 181 4.94 2.62 7.02
CA GLN A 181 4.93 4.07 6.75
C GLN A 181 5.43 4.41 5.35
N CYS A 182 6.10 3.45 4.73
CA CYS A 182 6.66 3.58 3.41
C CYS A 182 5.56 3.34 2.36
N GLY A 183 5.55 4.20 1.36
CA GLY A 183 4.68 4.11 0.20
C GLY A 183 5.46 4.31 -1.09
N THR A 184 4.76 4.12 -2.20
CA THR A 184 5.30 4.36 -3.53
C THR A 184 4.49 5.46 -4.19
N ARG A 185 5.11 6.58 -4.53
CA ARG A 185 4.47 7.63 -5.31
C ARG A 185 4.60 7.33 -6.78
N ARG A 186 3.48 7.36 -7.51
CA ARG A 186 3.47 7.36 -8.97
C ARG A 186 3.42 8.79 -9.47
N THR A 187 4.39 9.16 -10.29
CA THR A 187 4.41 10.43 -11.01
C THR A 187 4.30 10.17 -12.50
N VAL A 188 3.58 11.04 -13.21
CA VAL A 188 3.45 10.98 -14.66
C VAL A 188 4.00 12.28 -15.21
N GLN A 189 5.13 12.20 -15.90
CA GLN A 189 5.78 13.33 -16.57
C GLN A 189 5.97 12.95 -18.02
N ASN A 190 5.39 13.75 -18.91
CA ASN A 190 5.50 13.55 -20.34
C ASN A 190 5.11 12.10 -20.73
N GLY A 191 4.04 11.55 -20.15
CA GLY A 191 3.52 10.22 -20.46
C GLY A 191 4.40 9.10 -19.90
N THR A 192 5.58 9.44 -19.41
CA THR A 192 6.48 8.53 -18.72
C THR A 192 6.03 8.43 -17.26
N THR A 193 5.80 7.19 -16.83
CA THR A 193 5.49 6.90 -15.44
C THR A 193 6.79 6.66 -14.68
N ALA A 194 6.98 7.36 -13.57
CA ALA A 194 8.08 7.15 -12.64
C ALA A 194 7.55 6.86 -11.24
N TYR A 195 8.28 6.04 -10.50
CA TYR A 195 7.95 5.65 -9.14
C TYR A 195 9.04 6.11 -8.19
N SER A 196 8.66 6.69 -7.06
CA SER A 196 9.58 7.07 -6.00
C SER A 196 9.08 6.60 -4.65
N GLU A 197 10.00 6.15 -3.80
CA GLU A 197 9.68 5.84 -2.41
C GLU A 197 9.30 7.12 -1.65
N VAL A 198 8.28 7.03 -0.80
CA VAL A 198 7.86 8.13 0.09
C VAL A 198 7.64 7.59 1.50
N LEU A 199 7.86 8.44 2.49
CA LEU A 199 7.64 8.14 3.90
C LEU A 199 6.75 9.20 4.50
N TYR A 200 5.67 8.81 5.18
CA TYR A 200 4.76 9.75 5.82
C TYR A 200 4.78 9.67 7.34
N PRO A 201 4.55 10.80 8.03
CA PRO A 201 4.52 10.83 9.48
C PRO A 201 3.28 10.07 10.01
N THR A 202 3.47 9.29 11.08
CA THR A 202 2.38 8.58 11.76
C THR A 202 1.69 9.39 12.85
N THR A 203 1.95 10.70 12.93
CA THR A 203 1.36 11.57 13.97
C THR A 203 -0.17 11.66 13.89
N ARG A 204 -0.76 11.27 12.75
CA ARG A 204 -2.21 11.21 12.52
C ARG A 204 -2.78 9.79 12.49
N LEU A 205 -1.96 8.77 12.72
CA LEU A 205 -2.40 7.39 12.72
C LEU A 205 -2.86 7.01 14.13
N GLU A 206 -4.14 6.62 14.25
CA GLU A 206 -4.71 6.24 15.57
C GLU A 206 -5.40 4.88 15.55
N LYS A 207 -5.82 4.40 14.37
CA LYS A 207 -6.56 3.15 14.22
C LYS A 207 -5.85 2.16 13.28
N ALA A 208 -6.12 0.88 13.48
CA ALA A 208 -5.78 -0.17 12.53
C ALA A 208 -6.90 -1.22 12.42
N ILE A 209 -7.16 -1.66 11.19
CA ILE A 209 -7.88 -2.90 10.90
C ILE A 209 -6.83 -3.92 10.52
N HIS A 210 -6.72 -4.99 11.30
CA HIS A 210 -5.84 -6.12 11.00
C HIS A 210 -6.65 -7.20 10.31
N LEU A 211 -6.52 -7.28 8.99
CA LEU A 211 -7.21 -8.26 8.16
C LEU A 211 -6.42 -9.57 8.15
N ILE A 212 -7.03 -10.62 8.68
CA ILE A 212 -6.48 -11.98 8.77
C ILE A 212 -7.32 -12.87 7.85
N ARG A 213 -6.66 -13.79 7.15
CA ARG A 213 -7.30 -14.80 6.31
C ARG A 213 -6.72 -16.15 6.66
N ASP A 214 -7.52 -17.21 6.57
CA ASP A 214 -7.04 -18.57 6.78
C ASP A 214 -5.73 -18.79 6.00
N PRO A 215 -4.66 -19.27 6.65
CA PRO A 215 -3.34 -19.32 6.05
C PRO A 215 -3.31 -20.25 4.82
N PHE A 216 -4.10 -21.32 4.79
CA PHE A 216 -4.16 -22.20 3.62
C PHE A 216 -4.87 -21.52 2.46
N ASP A 217 -6.00 -20.87 2.73
CA ASP A 217 -6.74 -20.09 1.72
C ASP A 217 -5.88 -18.94 1.20
N ASN A 218 -5.09 -18.29 2.05
CA ASN A 218 -4.22 -17.20 1.64
C ASN A 218 -3.08 -17.69 0.73
N VAL A 219 -2.44 -18.82 1.04
CA VAL A 219 -1.38 -19.41 0.18
C VAL A 219 -1.96 -19.79 -1.19
N VAL A 220 -3.15 -20.36 -1.25
CA VAL A 220 -3.83 -20.66 -2.53
C VAL A 220 -4.17 -19.38 -3.28
N ALA A 221 -4.66 -18.34 -2.59
CA ALA A 221 -4.98 -17.06 -3.21
C ALA A 221 -3.75 -16.39 -3.83
N ARG A 222 -2.58 -16.50 -3.22
CA ARG A 222 -1.31 -16.01 -3.80
C ARG A 222 -0.96 -16.75 -5.09
N PHE A 223 -1.01 -18.07 -5.07
CA PHE A 223 -0.87 -18.87 -6.31
C PHE A 223 -1.84 -18.40 -7.39
N LEU A 224 -3.12 -18.26 -7.07
CA LEU A 224 -4.15 -17.82 -8.02
C LEU A 224 -3.92 -16.39 -8.53
N ALA A 225 -3.40 -15.49 -7.71
CA ALA A 225 -3.05 -14.14 -8.12
C ALA A 225 -1.85 -14.12 -9.09
N ASP A 226 -0.85 -14.95 -8.83
CA ASP A 226 0.33 -15.12 -9.70
C ASP A 226 -0.05 -15.71 -11.05
N THR A 227 -0.99 -16.66 -11.09
CA THR A 227 -1.49 -17.23 -12.36
C THR A 227 -2.12 -16.19 -13.28
N ARG A 228 -2.67 -15.09 -12.72
CA ARG A 228 -3.32 -14.00 -13.47
C ARG A 228 -2.34 -12.92 -13.93
N SER A 229 -1.19 -12.81 -13.26
CA SER A 229 -0.30 -11.63 -13.34
C SER A 229 1.16 -11.97 -13.67
N GLY A 230 1.49 -13.24 -13.86
CA GLY A 230 2.86 -13.74 -13.88
C GLY A 230 3.75 -13.11 -14.98
N PRO A 231 4.93 -12.55 -14.63
CA PRO A 231 5.91 -12.12 -15.61
C PRO A 231 6.41 -13.33 -16.42
N GLY A 232 6.28 -13.25 -17.74
CA GLY A 232 6.65 -14.34 -18.66
C GLY A 232 5.50 -15.20 -19.15
N GLY A 233 4.24 -14.91 -18.77
CA GLY A 233 3.06 -15.55 -19.37
C GLY A 233 2.89 -17.03 -19.04
N ILE A 234 3.54 -17.53 -17.98
CA ILE A 234 3.28 -18.89 -17.48
C ILE A 234 1.92 -18.90 -16.79
N VAL A 235 0.89 -19.18 -17.59
CA VAL A 235 -0.47 -19.39 -17.10
C VAL A 235 -0.51 -20.79 -16.48
N PHE A 236 -0.44 -20.86 -15.17
CA PHE A 236 -0.73 -22.11 -14.47
C PHE A 236 -2.23 -22.40 -14.54
N ASN A 237 -2.59 -23.65 -14.82
CA ASN A 237 -3.98 -24.08 -14.68
C ASN A 237 -4.38 -23.97 -13.20
N LYS A 238 -5.63 -23.62 -12.93
CA LYS A 238 -6.18 -23.57 -11.56
C LYS A 238 -6.48 -24.98 -11.03
N THR A 239 -5.47 -25.83 -11.01
CA THR A 239 -5.53 -27.24 -10.60
C THR A 239 -4.62 -27.49 -9.41
N LYS A 240 -4.90 -28.55 -8.66
CA LYS A 240 -4.07 -28.97 -7.52
C LYS A 240 -2.65 -29.29 -7.97
N GLU A 241 -2.49 -29.93 -9.12
CA GLU A 241 -1.22 -30.35 -9.69
C GLU A 241 -0.35 -29.14 -10.03
N SER A 242 -0.91 -28.15 -10.74
CA SER A 242 -0.21 -26.91 -11.07
C SER A 242 0.18 -26.11 -9.82
N PHE A 243 -0.65 -26.12 -8.77
CA PHE A 243 -0.27 -25.54 -7.48
C PHE A 243 0.92 -26.27 -6.85
N ARG A 244 0.97 -27.60 -6.91
CA ARG A 244 2.14 -28.36 -6.42
C ARG A 244 3.40 -28.04 -7.21
N ASP A 245 3.31 -27.88 -8.53
CA ASP A 245 4.43 -27.47 -9.36
C ASP A 245 4.94 -26.07 -9.00
N TYR A 246 4.03 -25.11 -8.87
CA TYR A 246 4.33 -23.76 -8.40
C TYR A 246 5.07 -23.78 -7.06
N CYS A 247 4.51 -24.49 -6.07
CA CYS A 247 5.10 -24.61 -4.74
C CYS A 247 6.46 -25.31 -4.74
N ARG A 248 6.65 -26.35 -5.56
CA ARG A 248 7.97 -26.99 -5.73
C ARG A 248 9.00 -26.00 -6.27
N GLY A 249 8.61 -25.18 -7.23
CA GLY A 249 9.45 -24.12 -7.79
C GLY A 249 9.89 -23.10 -6.73
N LEU A 250 8.94 -22.61 -5.92
CA LEU A 250 9.24 -21.69 -4.82
C LEU A 250 10.16 -22.34 -3.77
N ASN A 251 9.79 -23.51 -3.27
CA ASN A 251 10.56 -24.22 -2.25
C ASN A 251 12.00 -24.51 -2.71
N LYS A 252 12.20 -24.87 -3.99
CA LYS A 252 13.52 -25.13 -4.56
C LYS A 252 14.41 -23.88 -4.58
N LYS A 253 13.84 -22.70 -4.85
CA LYS A 253 14.61 -21.45 -4.92
C LYS A 253 15.19 -21.04 -3.58
N ILE A 254 14.52 -21.37 -2.48
CA ILE A 254 14.80 -20.82 -1.15
C ILE A 254 15.38 -21.84 -0.16
N VAL A 255 15.36 -23.14 -0.48
CA VAL A 255 15.74 -24.21 0.46
C VAL A 255 17.17 -24.03 1.01
N ASP A 256 18.10 -23.55 0.19
CA ASP A 256 19.48 -23.35 0.61
C ASP A 256 19.61 -22.20 1.63
N GLU A 257 18.78 -21.16 1.49
CA GLU A 257 18.74 -20.05 2.43
C GLU A 257 17.96 -20.42 3.70
N GLU A 258 16.87 -21.17 3.59
CA GLU A 258 16.14 -21.72 4.74
C GLU A 258 17.05 -22.60 5.61
N ASN A 259 17.82 -23.51 5.00
CA ASN A 259 18.72 -24.41 5.71
C ASN A 259 19.86 -23.68 6.44
N LYS A 260 20.22 -22.47 6.01
CA LYS A 260 21.26 -21.62 6.63
C LYS A 260 20.67 -20.62 7.62
N SER A 261 19.36 -20.45 7.65
CA SER A 261 18.69 -19.42 8.45
C SER A 261 18.59 -19.84 9.90
N VAL A 262 18.90 -18.92 10.81
CA VAL A 262 18.68 -19.09 12.26
C VAL A 262 17.19 -19.07 12.64
N LEU A 263 16.33 -18.63 11.72
CA LEU A 263 14.88 -18.52 11.92
C LEU A 263 14.15 -19.84 11.65
N VAL A 264 14.80 -20.78 10.97
CA VAL A 264 14.25 -22.07 10.57
C VAL A 264 14.92 -23.14 11.44
N ASP A 265 14.27 -23.52 12.54
CA ASP A 265 14.78 -24.57 13.41
C ASP A 265 14.57 -25.98 12.83
N LYS A 266 15.16 -26.98 13.46
CA LYS A 266 15.01 -28.39 13.03
C LYS A 266 13.55 -28.86 13.14
N THR A 267 12.79 -28.32 14.09
CA THR A 267 11.39 -28.69 14.32
C THR A 267 10.53 -28.26 13.12
N TRP A 268 10.63 -26.99 12.72
CA TRP A 268 9.99 -26.43 11.54
C TRP A 268 10.39 -27.19 10.28
N SER A 269 11.70 -27.38 10.07
CA SER A 269 12.21 -28.10 8.91
C SER A 269 11.58 -29.50 8.80
N ASN A 270 11.54 -30.25 9.90
CA ASN A 270 10.98 -31.60 9.92
C ASN A 270 9.46 -31.64 9.69
N LEU A 271 8.70 -30.71 10.28
CA LEU A 271 7.24 -30.66 10.16
C LEU A 271 6.76 -30.13 8.81
N SER A 272 7.56 -29.27 8.16
CA SER A 272 7.16 -28.54 6.95
C SER A 272 7.83 -28.99 5.65
N LYS A 273 8.86 -29.86 5.69
CA LYS A 273 9.64 -30.25 4.50
C LYS A 273 8.79 -30.69 3.30
N ASP A 274 7.70 -31.41 3.55
CA ASP A 274 6.81 -31.97 2.53
C ASP A 274 5.55 -31.12 2.28
N ILE A 275 5.47 -29.94 2.90
CA ILE A 275 4.31 -29.05 2.78
C ILE A 275 4.53 -28.11 1.58
N PRO A 276 3.57 -28.04 0.63
CA PRO A 276 3.66 -27.10 -0.48
C PRO A 276 3.75 -25.66 -0.01
N CYS A 277 4.65 -24.88 -0.62
CA CYS A 277 4.79 -23.45 -0.35
C CYS A 277 5.04 -23.15 1.14
N ARG A 278 5.80 -24.00 1.85
CA ARG A 278 6.06 -23.85 3.30
C ARG A 278 6.58 -22.46 3.69
N ALA A 279 7.35 -21.81 2.83
CA ALA A 279 7.84 -20.46 3.10
C ALA A 279 6.75 -19.39 3.08
N ASP A 280 5.69 -19.56 2.31
CA ASP A 280 4.56 -18.62 2.33
C ASP A 280 3.84 -18.70 3.68
N PHE A 281 3.74 -19.90 4.29
CA PHE A 281 3.23 -20.04 5.64
C PHE A 281 4.12 -19.34 6.67
N PHE A 282 5.44 -19.50 6.58
CA PHE A 282 6.37 -18.77 7.44
C PHE A 282 6.15 -17.26 7.32
N ARG A 283 6.11 -16.73 6.09
CA ARG A 283 5.91 -15.31 5.83
C ARG A 283 4.58 -14.81 6.38
N TRP A 284 3.52 -15.61 6.23
CA TRP A 284 2.21 -15.29 6.79
C TRP A 284 2.29 -15.18 8.32
N ILE A 285 2.88 -16.17 9.00
CA ILE A 285 3.00 -16.20 10.47
C ILE A 285 3.80 -14.99 10.97
N GLU A 286 4.97 -14.76 10.37
CA GLU A 286 5.88 -13.69 10.79
C GLU A 286 5.25 -12.32 10.54
N TRP A 287 4.65 -12.11 9.37
CA TRP A 287 3.99 -10.85 9.03
C TRP A 287 2.85 -10.53 9.99
N HIS A 288 1.99 -11.50 10.31
CA HIS A 288 0.88 -11.29 11.24
C HIS A 288 1.37 -11.04 12.67
N SER A 289 2.42 -11.75 13.12
CA SER A 289 3.03 -11.51 14.42
C SER A 289 3.62 -10.10 14.52
N GLN A 290 4.32 -9.63 13.48
CA GLN A 290 4.86 -8.25 13.44
C GLN A 290 3.75 -7.19 13.40
N ALA A 291 2.63 -7.45 12.72
CA ALA A 291 1.48 -6.55 12.73
C ALA A 291 0.84 -6.40 14.13
N PHE A 292 0.76 -7.48 14.91
CA PHE A 292 0.32 -7.40 16.31
C PHE A 292 1.31 -6.63 17.19
N HIS A 293 2.61 -6.93 17.08
CA HIS A 293 3.64 -6.18 17.82
C HIS A 293 3.60 -4.69 17.48
N LEU A 294 3.56 -4.36 16.20
CA LEU A 294 3.46 -2.99 15.70
C LEU A 294 2.28 -2.23 16.30
N THR A 295 1.08 -2.81 16.21
CA THR A 295 -0.15 -2.14 16.65
C THR A 295 -0.17 -1.94 18.16
N ASN A 296 0.32 -2.92 18.92
CA ASN A 296 0.51 -2.81 20.36
C ASN A 296 1.54 -1.72 20.73
N ASP A 297 2.71 -1.74 20.10
CA ASP A 297 3.81 -0.79 20.37
C ASP A 297 3.43 0.65 20.02
N MET A 298 2.61 0.83 18.99
CA MET A 298 2.08 2.13 18.59
C MET A 298 0.81 2.53 19.35
N GLN A 299 0.29 1.67 20.23
CA GLN A 299 -0.95 1.88 20.99
C GLN A 299 -2.13 2.27 20.11
N LEU A 300 -2.25 1.63 18.94
CA LEU A 300 -3.37 1.87 18.04
C LEU A 300 -4.63 1.19 18.58
N GLU A 301 -5.78 1.81 18.34
CA GLU A 301 -7.04 1.09 18.47
C GLU A 301 -7.15 0.08 17.32
N VAL A 302 -7.36 -1.20 17.62
CA VAL A 302 -7.30 -2.28 16.60
C VAL A 302 -8.63 -3.00 16.47
N LEU A 303 -9.11 -3.11 15.23
CA LEU A 303 -10.15 -4.03 14.82
C LEU A 303 -9.52 -5.24 14.12
N VAL A 304 -9.49 -6.40 14.77
CA VAL A 304 -9.13 -7.67 14.11
C VAL A 304 -10.33 -8.15 13.30
N LEU A 305 -10.09 -8.37 12.01
CA LEU A 305 -11.10 -8.79 11.04
C LEU A 305 -10.64 -10.09 10.38
N ASP A 306 -11.39 -11.16 10.60
CA ASP A 306 -11.22 -12.41 9.85
C ASP A 306 -11.95 -12.30 8.52
N HIS A 307 -11.24 -12.54 7.41
CA HIS A 307 -11.76 -12.49 6.05
C HIS A 307 -12.99 -13.41 5.87
N GLU A 308 -12.97 -14.55 6.54
CA GLU A 308 -14.04 -15.55 6.55
C GLU A 308 -15.35 -14.99 7.13
N SER A 309 -15.29 -13.91 7.92
CA SER A 309 -16.48 -13.21 8.43
C SER A 309 -17.40 -12.71 7.32
N TYR A 310 -16.87 -12.50 6.10
CA TYR A 310 -17.68 -12.11 4.95
C TYR A 310 -18.56 -13.24 4.39
N ARG A 311 -18.21 -14.51 4.66
CA ARG A 311 -18.95 -15.70 4.18
C ARG A 311 -20.16 -16.07 5.04
N THR A 312 -20.16 -15.60 6.27
CA THR A 312 -21.11 -16.09 7.28
C THR A 312 -22.43 -15.33 7.23
N GLN A 313 -23.42 -15.81 7.99
CA GLN A 313 -24.65 -15.06 8.26
C GLN A 313 -24.38 -13.67 8.91
N ASN A 314 -23.15 -13.42 9.37
CA ASN A 314 -22.73 -12.17 9.97
C ASN A 314 -22.25 -11.12 8.96
N PHE A 315 -22.39 -11.32 7.65
CA PHE A 315 -21.88 -10.37 6.65
C PHE A 315 -22.28 -8.91 6.92
N ASN A 316 -23.57 -8.65 7.13
CA ASN A 316 -24.06 -7.30 7.46
C ASN A 316 -23.51 -6.77 8.79
N ALA A 317 -23.35 -7.63 9.79
CA ALA A 317 -22.76 -7.24 11.08
C ALA A 317 -21.28 -6.87 10.91
N THR A 318 -20.53 -7.62 10.10
CA THR A 318 -19.15 -7.32 9.73
C THR A 318 -19.05 -5.97 9.02
N CYS A 319 -19.93 -5.71 8.05
CA CYS A 319 -20.00 -4.41 7.36
C CYS A 319 -20.24 -3.25 8.35
N ASN A 320 -21.24 -3.39 9.23
CA ASN A 320 -21.58 -2.33 10.18
C ASN A 320 -20.45 -2.09 11.18
N ARG A 321 -19.82 -3.16 11.70
CA ARG A 321 -18.67 -3.06 12.61
C ARG A 321 -17.49 -2.32 11.97
N LEU A 322 -17.23 -2.54 10.68
CA LEU A 322 -16.17 -1.83 9.95
C LEU A 322 -16.47 -0.33 9.80
N LEU A 323 -17.71 0.01 9.43
CA LEU A 323 -18.11 1.42 9.27
C LEU A 323 -18.13 2.15 10.61
N GLU A 324 -18.68 1.54 11.65
CA GLU A 324 -18.71 2.08 13.01
C GLU A 324 -17.29 2.32 13.54
N PHE A 325 -16.38 1.35 13.37
CA PHE A 325 -14.99 1.48 13.78
C PHE A 325 -14.28 2.67 13.11
N LEU A 326 -14.66 3.01 11.87
CA LEU A 326 -14.10 4.12 11.10
C LEU A 326 -14.88 5.44 11.25
N GLY A 327 -16.00 5.45 11.99
CA GLY A 327 -16.87 6.62 12.09
C GLY A 327 -17.57 6.98 10.77
N LEU A 328 -17.83 5.98 9.92
CA LEU A 328 -18.44 6.17 8.60
C LEU A 328 -19.95 5.92 8.64
N ILE A 329 -20.69 6.73 7.88
CA ILE A 329 -22.14 6.58 7.70
C ILE A 329 -22.38 5.58 6.57
N ARG A 330 -23.33 4.65 6.77
CA ARG A 330 -23.77 3.73 5.72
C ARG A 330 -24.79 4.40 4.81
N HIS A 331 -24.58 4.30 3.50
CA HIS A 331 -25.42 4.85 2.44
C HIS A 331 -26.06 3.78 1.57
N ASP A 332 -25.40 2.64 1.37
CA ASP A 332 -25.87 1.55 0.51
C ASP A 332 -25.95 0.21 1.26
N ASP A 333 -26.54 -0.78 0.58
CA ASP A 333 -26.48 -2.19 0.97
C ASP A 333 -25.27 -2.89 0.34
N PRO A 334 -24.66 -3.86 1.03
CA PRO A 334 -23.47 -4.50 0.53
C PRO A 334 -23.84 -5.47 -0.59
N GLU A 335 -23.05 -5.44 -1.66
CA GLU A 335 -23.11 -6.52 -2.65
C GLU A 335 -22.74 -7.85 -1.97
N PRO A 336 -23.45 -8.95 -2.29
CA PRO A 336 -23.14 -10.26 -1.72
C PRO A 336 -21.67 -10.61 -1.90
N PHE A 337 -21.05 -11.13 -0.84
CA PHE A 337 -19.71 -11.69 -0.92
C PHE A 337 -19.73 -12.92 -1.84
N VAL A 338 -19.02 -12.84 -2.96
CA VAL A 338 -18.88 -13.96 -3.89
C VAL A 338 -17.68 -14.78 -3.49
N ASP A 339 -17.94 -15.91 -2.85
CA ASP A 339 -16.90 -16.84 -2.41
C ASP A 339 -16.47 -17.77 -3.55
N ASP A 340 -15.42 -17.40 -4.29
CA ASP A 340 -14.82 -18.24 -5.34
C ASP A 340 -13.92 -19.35 -4.74
N GLU A 341 -13.92 -19.50 -3.41
CA GLU A 341 -12.92 -20.29 -2.67
C GLU A 341 -13.39 -21.68 -2.29
N THR A 342 -14.54 -22.12 -2.81
CA THR A 342 -15.02 -23.49 -2.67
C THR A 342 -13.99 -24.52 -3.15
N ILE A 343 -12.95 -24.12 -3.90
CA ILE A 343 -11.84 -24.99 -4.32
C ILE A 343 -10.60 -24.95 -3.42
N HIS A 344 -10.46 -23.99 -2.51
CA HIS A 344 -9.22 -23.80 -1.72
C HIS A 344 -8.91 -24.98 -0.80
N HIS A 345 -9.95 -25.60 -0.24
CA HIS A 345 -9.80 -26.78 0.60
C HIS A 345 -9.22 -28.00 -0.13
N LEU A 346 -9.28 -28.03 -1.47
CA LEU A 346 -8.81 -29.15 -2.29
C LEU A 346 -7.28 -29.17 -2.49
N TYR A 347 -6.60 -28.04 -2.28
CA TYR A 347 -5.18 -27.88 -2.58
C TYR A 347 -4.25 -28.55 -1.56
N PHE A 348 -4.72 -28.72 -0.32
CA PHE A 348 -3.98 -29.35 0.77
C PHE A 348 -4.67 -30.62 1.25
N THR A 349 -3.89 -31.63 1.65
CA THR A 349 -4.43 -32.83 2.29
C THR A 349 -4.77 -32.54 3.77
N PRO A 350 -5.66 -33.33 4.40
CA PRO A 350 -5.94 -33.21 5.83
C PRO A 350 -4.69 -33.32 6.71
N ASP A 351 -3.76 -34.21 6.32
CA ASP A 351 -2.49 -34.42 7.03
C ASP A 351 -1.54 -33.21 6.91
N GLU A 352 -1.44 -32.61 5.72
CA GLU A 352 -0.70 -31.36 5.53
C GLU A 352 -1.28 -30.22 6.37
N ARG A 353 -2.62 -30.09 6.39
CA ARG A 353 -3.30 -29.08 7.21
C ARG A 353 -3.01 -29.29 8.70
N LYS A 354 -3.09 -30.53 9.17
CA LYS A 354 -2.79 -30.88 10.57
C LYS A 354 -1.34 -30.56 10.92
N ARG A 355 -0.36 -30.99 10.11
CA ARG A 355 1.06 -30.72 10.37
C ARG A 355 1.37 -29.22 10.36
N MET A 356 0.89 -28.49 9.36
CA MET A 356 1.12 -27.04 9.29
C MET A 356 0.42 -26.29 10.43
N GLY A 357 -0.78 -26.73 10.85
CA GLY A 357 -1.46 -26.17 12.02
C GLY A 357 -0.64 -26.28 13.30
N ILE A 358 0.08 -27.40 13.50
CA ILE A 358 1.02 -27.55 14.62
C ILE A 358 2.13 -26.51 14.54
N VAL A 359 2.67 -26.28 13.35
CA VAL A 359 3.75 -25.30 13.22
C VAL A 359 3.26 -23.87 13.39
N ILE A 360 2.15 -23.48 12.75
CA ILE A 360 1.56 -22.15 12.92
C ILE A 360 1.38 -21.87 14.41
N LYS A 361 0.81 -22.82 15.17
CA LYS A 361 0.65 -22.71 16.62
C LYS A 361 1.97 -22.54 17.38
N GLN A 362 3.05 -23.19 16.94
CA GLN A 362 4.35 -23.12 17.61
C GLN A 362 5.11 -21.83 17.30
N MET A 363 4.90 -21.25 16.12
CA MET A 363 5.67 -20.11 15.62
C MET A 363 4.95 -18.78 15.77
N ALA A 364 3.62 -18.78 15.67
CA ALA A 364 2.84 -17.57 15.85
C ALA A 364 3.00 -17.06 17.27
N SER A 365 3.05 -15.72 17.42
CA SER A 365 2.93 -15.12 18.75
C SER A 365 1.63 -15.56 19.42
N ASN A 366 1.58 -15.57 20.75
CA ASN A 366 0.36 -15.92 21.50
C ASN A 366 -0.86 -15.05 21.16
N VAL A 367 -0.65 -13.88 20.55
CA VAL A 367 -1.71 -12.96 20.12
C VAL A 367 -2.15 -13.27 18.68
N ALA A 368 -1.27 -13.88 17.88
CA ALA A 368 -1.54 -14.21 16.49
C ALA A 368 -2.17 -15.61 16.29
N TRP A 369 -2.02 -16.51 17.27
CA TRP A 369 -2.67 -17.82 17.31
C TRP A 369 -3.99 -17.76 18.08
#